data_AF-D0RP98-F1
#
_entry.id   AF-D0RP98-F1
#
_cell.length_a   1.000
_cell.length_b   1.000
_cell.length_c   1.000
_cell.angle_alpha   90.00
_cell.angle_beta   90.00
_cell.angle_gamma   90.00
#
_symmetry.space_group_name_H-M   'P 1'
#
loop_
_entity.id
_entity.type
_entity.pdbx_description
1 polymer ?
#
loop_
_entity_poly.entity_id
_entity_poly.type
_entity_poly.pdbx_seq_one_letter_code
_entity_poly.pdbx_strand_id
1 'polypeptide(L)'
;MIIDCICGLKKFEVNADQIPNEGRQVKCGVCSKEWFYKPGENNSTLQLDQTNIDTSSQVSEDISIPQVTEEAISAAEKDQKMNFSFDDDDNTMPSKSEMDENLEKFKAERKKKKKSSLSQGARTRMLFYLLIILLLALATVSVPYKSSVLAVFPELSIIFEGLTPIYNAIFK
;
A
#
# COMPACT_ATOMS: atom_id res chain seq x y z
N MET A 1 -24.80 -4.71 -15.33
CA MET A 1 -25.21 -4.85 -13.91
C MET A 1 -24.62 -3.69 -13.11
N ILE A 2 -25.35 -3.13 -12.14
CA ILE A 2 -24.87 -2.00 -11.33
C ILE A 2 -24.51 -2.49 -9.92
N ILE A 3 -23.31 -2.14 -9.46
CA ILE A 3 -22.81 -2.47 -8.12
C ILE A 3 -22.55 -1.18 -7.35
N ASP A 4 -23.06 -1.15 -6.12
CA ASP A 4 -22.83 -0.05 -5.20
C ASP A 4 -21.59 -0.31 -4.35
N CYS A 5 -20.78 0.71 -4.17
CA CYS A 5 -19.65 0.62 -3.26
C CYS A 5 -20.12 0.56 -1.80
N ILE A 6 -19.45 -0.22 -0.96
CA ILE A 6 -19.69 -0.24 0.48
C ILE A 6 -19.49 1.12 1.17
N CYS A 7 -18.75 2.05 0.56
CA CYS A 7 -18.62 3.41 1.09
C CYS A 7 -19.76 4.35 0.64
N GLY A 8 -20.70 3.89 -0.20
CA GLY A 8 -21.93 4.61 -0.58
C GLY A 8 -21.75 5.79 -1.56
N LEU A 9 -20.51 6.16 -1.89
CA LEU A 9 -20.20 7.37 -2.65
C LEU A 9 -20.26 7.21 -4.18
N LYS A 10 -20.21 5.97 -4.68
CA LYS A 10 -20.01 5.65 -6.10
C LYS A 10 -20.73 4.34 -6.45
N LYS A 11 -21.28 4.30 -7.67
CA LYS A 11 -21.90 3.13 -8.30
C LYS A 11 -21.11 2.78 -9.56
N PHE A 12 -20.98 1.50 -9.88
CA PHE A 12 -20.21 1.01 -11.01
C PHE A 12 -21.07 0.16 -11.93
N GLU A 13 -21.00 0.41 -13.23
CA GLU A 13 -21.60 -0.44 -14.25
C GLU A 13 -20.59 -1.49 -14.70
N VAL A 14 -20.94 -2.77 -14.55
CA VAL A 14 -20.10 -3.92 -14.88
C VAL A 14 -20.86 -4.93 -15.73
N ASN A 15 -20.15 -5.66 -16.59
CA ASN A 15 -20.74 -6.70 -17.41
C ASN A 15 -21.13 -7.92 -16.55
N ALA A 16 -22.26 -8.56 -16.88
CA ALA A 16 -22.73 -9.74 -16.14
C ALA A 16 -21.74 -10.90 -16.19
N ASP A 17 -20.97 -11.03 -17.28
CA ASP A 17 -19.97 -12.09 -17.45
C ASP A 17 -18.77 -11.95 -16.51
N GLN A 18 -18.53 -10.76 -15.96
CA GLN A 18 -17.38 -10.52 -15.09
C GLN A 18 -17.64 -10.91 -13.63
N ILE A 19 -18.89 -11.14 -13.26
CA ILE A 19 -19.28 -11.52 -11.91
C ILE A 19 -20.24 -12.71 -12.01
N PRO A 20 -19.75 -13.93 -11.77
CA PRO A 20 -20.59 -15.12 -11.82
C PRO A 20 -21.67 -15.06 -10.74
N ASN A 21 -22.73 -15.84 -10.92
CA ASN A 21 -23.87 -15.92 -9.98
C ASN A 21 -23.47 -16.43 -8.58
N GLU A 22 -22.34 -17.12 -8.49
CA GLU A 22 -21.72 -17.57 -7.24
C GLU A 22 -21.15 -16.40 -6.40
N GLY A 23 -20.97 -15.24 -7.03
CA GLY A 23 -20.36 -14.05 -6.45
C GLY A 23 -18.86 -13.93 -6.76
N ARG A 24 -18.31 -12.75 -6.51
CA ARG A 24 -16.89 -12.43 -6.74
C ARG A 24 -16.42 -11.37 -5.75
N GLN A 25 -15.16 -11.45 -5.34
CA GLN A 25 -14.50 -10.38 -4.60
C GLN A 25 -14.24 -9.18 -5.52
N VAL A 26 -14.76 -8.02 -5.13
CA VAL A 26 -14.66 -6.77 -5.89
C VAL A 26 -13.89 -5.72 -5.08
N LYS A 27 -13.23 -4.81 -5.79
CA LYS A 27 -12.46 -3.69 -5.20
C LYS A 27 -12.96 -2.37 -5.74
N CYS A 28 -13.20 -1.40 -4.88
CA CYS A 28 -13.56 -0.04 -5.31
C CYS A 28 -12.33 0.71 -5.85
N GLY A 29 -12.40 1.23 -7.07
CA GLY A 29 -11.35 2.08 -7.63
C GLY A 29 -11.21 3.48 -7.00
N VAL A 30 -12.19 3.90 -6.18
CA VAL A 30 -12.20 5.24 -5.55
C VAL A 30 -11.81 5.21 -4.07
N CYS A 31 -12.33 4.24 -3.30
CA CYS A 31 -12.04 4.11 -1.87
C CYS A 31 -11.21 2.88 -1.50
N SER A 32 -10.70 2.13 -2.49
CA SER A 32 -9.77 0.99 -2.38
C SER A 32 -10.18 -0.15 -1.45
N LYS A 33 -11.43 -0.18 -0.99
CA LYS A 33 -11.95 -1.27 -0.15
C LYS A 33 -12.39 -2.46 -1.00
N GLU A 34 -12.25 -3.64 -0.41
CA GLU A 34 -12.55 -4.93 -1.03
C GLU A 34 -13.71 -5.60 -0.29
N TRP A 35 -14.68 -6.16 -1.01
CA TRP A 35 -15.80 -6.89 -0.44
C TRP A 35 -16.26 -7.99 -1.40
N PHE A 36 -16.96 -8.99 -0.87
CA PHE A 36 -17.57 -10.03 -1.69
C PHE A 36 -18.95 -9.56 -2.16
N TYR A 37 -19.18 -9.58 -3.48
CA TYR A 37 -20.44 -9.19 -4.08
C TYR A 37 -21.07 -10.38 -4.80
N LYS A 38 -22.34 -10.65 -4.49
CA LYS A 38 -23.12 -11.72 -5.12
C LYS A 38 -24.39 -11.15 -5.76
N PRO A 39 -24.56 -11.31 -7.08
CA PRO A 39 -25.77 -10.86 -7.76
C PRO A 39 -26.98 -11.69 -7.29
N GLY A 40 -28.03 -11.05 -6.80
CA GLY A 40 -29.28 -11.69 -6.38
C GLY A 40 -29.52 -11.73 -4.86
N GLU A 41 -28.52 -11.44 -4.04
CA GLU A 41 -28.74 -11.14 -2.62
C GLU A 41 -28.91 -9.61 -2.47
N ASN A 42 -30.15 -9.20 -2.27
CA ASN A 42 -30.54 -7.83 -1.99
C ASN A 42 -29.69 -7.24 -0.84
N ASN A 43 -28.84 -6.27 -1.18
CA ASN A 43 -28.04 -5.44 -0.29
C ASN A 43 -28.86 -4.87 0.88
N SER A 44 -28.89 -5.57 2.01
CA SER A 44 -29.10 -5.01 3.35
C SER A 44 -28.84 -6.11 4.37
N THR A 45 -27.68 -6.08 5.01
CA THR A 45 -27.49 -6.22 6.47
C THR A 45 -26.01 -6.49 6.74
N LEU A 46 -25.26 -5.42 7.01
CA LEU A 46 -24.11 -5.49 7.93
C LEU A 46 -24.70 -5.59 9.34
N GLN A 47 -24.83 -6.80 9.88
CA GLN A 47 -24.92 -7.02 11.33
C GLN A 47 -24.04 -8.23 11.67
N LEU A 48 -23.04 -7.96 12.52
CA LEU A 48 -22.42 -8.96 13.38
C LEU A 48 -23.53 -9.67 14.15
N ASP A 49 -23.51 -11.00 14.21
CA ASP A 49 -23.88 -11.70 15.43
C ASP A 49 -23.33 -13.14 15.47
N GLN A 50 -22.86 -13.51 16.66
CA GLN A 50 -22.39 -14.84 17.05
C GLN A 50 -23.59 -15.75 17.30
N THR A 51 -23.59 -16.99 16.82
CA THR A 51 -23.79 -18.24 17.60
C THR A 51 -24.08 -19.46 16.70
N ASN A 52 -23.18 -20.45 16.81
CA ASN A 52 -23.38 -21.89 16.96
C ASN A 52 -24.75 -22.53 16.62
N ILE A 53 -24.77 -23.54 15.74
CA ILE A 53 -25.12 -24.96 16.04
C ILE A 53 -25.38 -25.75 14.72
N ASP A 54 -24.50 -26.74 14.54
CA ASP A 54 -24.66 -28.13 14.08
C ASP A 54 -25.42 -28.55 12.81
N THR A 55 -24.61 -29.18 11.94
CA THR A 55 -24.66 -30.61 11.53
C THR A 55 -25.86 -31.13 10.72
N SER A 56 -25.59 -31.53 9.46
CA SER A 56 -25.62 -32.94 9.01
C SER A 56 -25.49 -33.00 7.47
N SER A 57 -24.33 -33.40 6.96
CA SER A 57 -24.04 -34.68 6.25
C SER A 57 -24.75 -34.87 4.90
N GLN A 58 -23.98 -34.94 3.80
CA GLN A 58 -23.57 -36.23 3.20
C GLN A 58 -22.52 -36.04 2.09
N VAL A 59 -21.65 -37.06 2.02
CA VAL A 59 -20.35 -37.20 1.34
C VAL A 59 -20.51 -37.76 -0.08
N SER A 60 -19.65 -37.36 -1.01
CA SER A 60 -18.98 -38.20 -2.04
C SER A 60 -18.06 -37.29 -2.88
N GLU A 61 -16.76 -37.24 -2.59
CA GLU A 61 -15.69 -38.03 -3.25
C GLU A 61 -15.67 -37.90 -4.78
N ASP A 62 -14.84 -36.99 -5.29
CA ASP A 62 -13.70 -37.38 -6.13
C ASP A 62 -12.63 -36.27 -6.12
N ILE A 63 -11.38 -36.69 -5.91
CA ILE A 63 -10.18 -35.88 -5.85
C ILE A 63 -9.50 -35.98 -7.22
N SER A 64 -9.27 -34.85 -7.85
CA SER A 64 -8.12 -34.71 -8.77
C SER A 64 -7.75 -33.23 -8.96
N ILE A 65 -6.67 -32.81 -8.32
CA ILE A 65 -5.92 -31.57 -8.60
C ILE A 65 -4.54 -32.01 -9.18
N PRO A 66 -3.82 -31.16 -9.93
CA PRO A 66 -3.52 -31.37 -11.34
C PRO A 66 -2.03 -31.61 -11.58
N GLN A 67 -1.69 -32.17 -12.73
CA GLN A 67 -0.30 -32.22 -13.20
C GLN A 67 -0.09 -31.19 -14.32
N VAL A 68 0.85 -30.28 -14.07
CA VAL A 68 1.75 -29.65 -15.05
C VAL A 68 1.14 -28.56 -15.95
N THR A 69 1.28 -27.32 -15.50
CA THR A 69 2.06 -26.30 -16.24
C THR A 69 2.80 -25.45 -15.23
N GLU A 70 3.93 -26.00 -14.79
CA GLU A 70 5.06 -25.30 -14.20
C GLU A 70 5.53 -24.25 -15.21
N GLU A 71 5.63 -22.98 -14.80
CA GLU A 71 6.60 -21.98 -15.34
C GLU A 71 6.39 -20.55 -14.80
N ALA A 72 5.32 -20.26 -14.05
CA ALA A 72 5.09 -18.91 -13.49
C ALA A 72 5.19 -18.79 -11.95
N ILE A 73 5.60 -19.86 -11.26
CA ILE A 73 5.78 -19.88 -9.80
C ILE A 73 7.25 -20.21 -9.50
N SER A 74 8.16 -19.28 -9.73
CA SER A 74 9.59 -19.49 -9.38
C SER A 74 10.29 -18.25 -8.83
N ALA A 75 9.57 -17.18 -8.49
CA ALA A 75 10.20 -15.97 -7.95
C ALA A 75 9.52 -15.34 -6.72
N ALA A 76 8.36 -15.84 -6.26
CA ALA A 76 7.60 -15.21 -5.17
C ALA A 76 7.42 -16.05 -3.90
N GLU A 77 7.82 -17.33 -3.89
CA GLU A 77 7.68 -18.21 -2.72
C GLU A 77 8.95 -18.40 -1.88
N LYS A 78 10.03 -17.66 -2.16
CA LYS A 78 11.32 -17.95 -1.51
C LYS A 78 11.50 -17.38 -0.10
N ASP A 79 10.65 -16.46 0.37
CA ASP A 79 10.86 -15.79 1.67
C ASP A 79 9.67 -15.91 2.64
N GLN A 80 9.02 -17.08 2.71
CA GLN A 80 8.50 -17.53 4.02
C GLN A 80 8.21 -19.03 4.09
N LYS A 81 9.02 -19.89 3.46
CA LYS A 81 9.15 -21.25 3.97
C LYS A 81 10.10 -21.18 5.16
N MET A 82 9.55 -20.91 6.35
CA MET A 82 10.25 -21.28 7.58
C MET A 82 10.51 -22.79 7.45
N ASN A 83 11.74 -23.16 7.15
CA ASN A 83 12.21 -24.52 7.40
C ASN A 83 12.19 -24.69 8.91
N PHE A 84 11.03 -25.07 9.42
CA PHE A 84 10.89 -25.55 10.77
C PHE A 84 11.43 -26.98 10.75
N SER A 85 12.75 -27.11 10.90
CA SER A 85 13.34 -28.38 11.30
C SER A 85 12.87 -28.62 12.72
N PHE A 86 11.86 -29.48 12.87
CA PHE A 86 11.69 -30.22 14.12
C PHE A 86 12.81 -31.26 14.12
N ASP A 87 13.99 -30.85 14.59
CA ASP A 87 14.95 -31.81 15.11
C ASP A 87 14.35 -32.30 16.44
N ASP A 88 13.53 -33.35 16.34
CA ASP A 88 13.08 -34.15 17.48
C ASP A 88 14.28 -35.00 17.95
N ASP A 89 15.28 -34.34 18.52
CA ASP A 89 16.31 -35.00 19.31
C ASP A 89 16.60 -34.14 20.56
N ASP A 90 16.26 -34.72 21.70
CA ASP A 90 16.21 -34.17 23.05
C ASP A 90 14.99 -33.29 23.43
N ASN A 91 14.05 -33.92 24.15
CA ASN A 91 12.87 -33.31 24.76
C ASN A 91 13.25 -32.41 25.95
N THR A 92 13.94 -31.30 25.71
CA THR A 92 14.10 -30.26 26.74
C THR A 92 13.40 -28.99 26.29
N MET A 93 12.19 -28.78 26.81
CA MET A 93 11.45 -27.54 26.62
C MET A 93 12.34 -26.37 27.11
N PRO A 94 12.51 -25.30 26.31
CA PRO A 94 13.35 -24.17 26.68
C PRO A 94 12.95 -23.64 28.05
N SER A 95 13.95 -23.31 28.88
CA SER A 95 13.69 -22.74 30.19
C SER A 95 12.98 -21.38 30.05
N LYS A 96 12.17 -21.02 31.04
CA LYS A 96 11.45 -19.73 31.06
C LYS A 96 12.39 -18.54 30.82
N SER A 97 13.61 -18.60 31.34
CA SER A 97 14.66 -17.59 31.14
C SER A 97 15.11 -17.46 29.69
N GLU A 98 15.27 -18.57 28.97
CA GLU A 98 15.70 -18.55 27.56
C GLU A 98 14.59 -18.02 26.66
N MET A 99 13.32 -18.30 26.99
CA MET A 99 12.18 -17.75 26.28
C MET A 99 12.06 -16.24 26.46
N ASP A 100 12.27 -15.75 27.69
CA ASP A 100 12.25 -14.32 28.01
C ASP A 100 13.38 -13.57 27.30
N GLU A 101 14.60 -14.14 27.27
CA GLU A 101 15.74 -13.54 26.57
C GLU A 101 15.51 -13.44 25.04
N ASN A 102 14.98 -14.50 24.42
CA ASN A 102 14.64 -14.49 23.00
C ASN A 102 13.55 -13.46 22.70
N LEU A 103 12.53 -13.35 23.55
CA LEU A 103 11.47 -12.37 23.42
C LEU A 103 12.00 -10.93 23.48
N GLU A 104 12.96 -10.67 24.38
CA GLU A 104 13.62 -9.37 24.47
C GLU A 104 14.46 -9.06 23.21
N LYS A 105 15.18 -10.05 22.68
CA LYS A 105 15.95 -9.91 21.44
C LYS A 105 15.05 -9.58 20.24
N PHE A 106 13.93 -10.28 20.08
CA PHE A 106 12.93 -9.98 19.05
C PHE A 106 12.31 -8.58 19.21
N LYS A 107 11.98 -8.17 20.44
CA LYS A 107 11.48 -6.82 20.73
C LYS A 107 12.52 -5.74 20.39
N ALA A 108 13.80 -5.99 20.68
CA ALA A 108 14.90 -5.06 20.38
C ALA A 108 15.13 -4.91 18.87
N GLU A 109 15.10 -6.01 18.11
CA GLU A 109 15.22 -6.00 16.64
C GLU A 109 14.06 -5.25 15.96
N ARG A 110 12.83 -5.45 16.43
CA ARG A 110 11.65 -4.71 15.96
C ARG A 110 11.76 -3.21 16.24
N LYS A 111 12.26 -2.82 17.41
CA LYS A 111 12.50 -1.41 17.78
C LYS A 111 13.60 -0.77 16.91
N LYS A 112 14.66 -1.50 16.56
CA LYS A 112 15.73 -1.02 15.67
C LYS A 112 15.22 -0.75 14.26
N LYS A 113 14.46 -1.68 13.66
CA LYS A 113 13.83 -1.49 12.33
C LYS A 113 12.82 -0.33 12.30
N LYS A 114 12.11 -0.08 13.41
CA LYS A 114 11.15 1.04 13.52
C LYS A 114 11.84 2.41 13.67
N LYS A 115 13.05 2.45 14.26
CA LYS A 115 13.84 3.69 14.40
C LYS A 115 14.56 4.08 13.10
N SER A 116 15.03 3.10 12.31
CA SER A 116 15.67 3.39 11.02
C SER A 116 14.67 3.96 10.00
N SER A 117 13.42 3.48 9.98
CA SER A 117 12.38 4.04 9.10
C SER A 117 11.89 5.42 9.54
N LEU A 118 11.95 5.74 10.84
CA LEU A 118 11.50 7.04 11.38
C LEU A 118 12.55 8.15 11.19
N SER A 119 13.84 7.82 11.25
CA SER A 119 14.94 8.78 11.01
C SER A 119 15.04 9.26 9.55
N GLN A 120 14.53 8.47 8.60
CA GLN A 120 14.61 8.80 7.18
C GLN A 120 13.69 9.97 6.83
N GLY A 121 12.50 10.05 7.45
CA GLY A 121 11.53 11.13 7.20
C GLY A 121 12.00 12.52 7.62
N ALA A 122 12.77 12.67 8.70
CA ALA A 122 13.27 13.97 9.14
C ALA A 122 14.38 14.50 8.23
N ARG A 123 15.30 13.64 7.80
CA ARG A 123 16.39 14.01 6.87
C ARG A 123 15.85 14.34 5.49
N THR A 124 14.89 13.56 4.99
CA THR A 124 14.23 13.84 3.71
C THR A 124 13.49 15.17 3.76
N ARG A 125 12.77 15.49 4.86
CA ARG A 125 12.12 16.81 5.03
C ARG A 125 13.13 17.97 5.03
N MET A 126 14.25 17.85 5.74
CA MET A 126 15.30 18.88 5.74
C MET A 126 15.93 19.08 4.35
N LEU A 127 16.16 17.99 3.60
CA LEU A 127 16.65 18.07 2.22
C LEU A 127 15.62 18.70 1.27
N PHE A 128 14.33 18.42 1.44
CA PHE A 128 13.28 19.08 0.67
C PHE A 128 13.23 20.59 0.93
N TYR A 129 13.31 21.03 2.18
CA TYR A 129 13.35 22.46 2.50
C TYR A 129 14.61 23.13 1.94
N LEU A 130 15.78 22.48 2.03
CA LEU A 130 17.03 22.96 1.43
C LEU A 130 16.88 23.11 -0.09
N LEU A 131 16.33 22.11 -0.77
CA LEU A 131 16.09 22.14 -2.22
C LEU A 131 15.15 23.29 -2.59
N ILE A 132 14.05 23.47 -1.87
CA ILE A 132 13.09 24.56 -2.12
C ILE A 132 13.77 25.92 -1.94
N ILE A 133 14.53 26.11 -0.85
CA ILE A 133 15.27 27.36 -0.59
C ILE A 133 16.31 27.63 -1.70
N LEU A 134 17.00 26.59 -2.17
CA LEU A 134 17.95 26.68 -3.28
C LEU A 134 17.25 27.15 -4.56
N LEU A 135 16.08 26.57 -4.90
CA LEU A 135 15.30 26.99 -6.07
C LEU A 135 14.81 28.43 -5.96
N LEU A 136 14.35 28.85 -4.77
CA LEU A 136 13.97 30.24 -4.50
C LEU A 136 15.14 31.20 -4.71
N ALA A 137 16.33 30.85 -4.21
CA ALA A 137 17.54 31.65 -4.40
C ALA A 137 17.96 31.74 -5.88
N LEU A 138 17.88 30.63 -6.61
CA LEU A 138 18.14 30.63 -8.06
C LEU A 138 17.11 31.47 -8.81
N ALA A 139 15.85 31.43 -8.42
CA ALA A 139 14.79 32.23 -9.04
C ALA A 139 15.05 33.73 -8.86
N THR A 140 15.40 34.20 -7.65
CA THR A 140 15.70 35.63 -7.41
C THR A 140 16.95 36.09 -8.17
N VAL A 141 18.00 35.27 -8.25
CA VAL A 141 19.20 35.56 -9.05
C VAL A 141 18.91 35.56 -10.55
N SER A 142 17.93 34.78 -11.02
CA SER A 142 17.57 34.71 -12.44
C SER A 142 16.77 35.92 -12.93
N VAL A 143 16.04 36.62 -12.05
CA VAL A 143 15.25 37.82 -12.40
C VAL A 143 16.04 38.90 -13.17
N PRO A 144 17.23 39.34 -12.73
CA PRO A 144 18.03 40.33 -13.48
C PRO A 144 18.49 39.82 -14.86
N TYR A 145 18.62 38.50 -15.03
CA TYR A 145 19.03 37.86 -16.29
C TYR A 145 17.84 37.41 -17.14
N LYS A 146 16.63 37.92 -16.89
CA LYS A 146 15.40 37.51 -17.59
C LYS A 146 15.57 37.40 -19.10
N SER A 147 16.25 38.36 -19.74
CA SER A 147 16.40 38.40 -21.19
C SER A 147 17.21 37.22 -21.74
N SER A 148 18.25 36.82 -21.01
CA SER A 148 19.08 35.67 -21.39
C SER A 148 18.38 34.35 -21.09
N VAL A 149 17.60 34.28 -20.01
CA VAL A 149 16.85 33.07 -19.64
C VAL A 149 15.67 32.84 -20.59
N LEU A 150 14.96 33.89 -20.99
CA LEU A 150 13.83 33.82 -21.92
C LEU A 150 14.24 33.45 -23.35
N ALA A 151 15.49 33.75 -23.74
CA ALA A 151 16.03 33.32 -25.03
C ALA A 151 16.23 31.79 -25.09
N VAL A 152 16.51 31.15 -23.96
CA VAL A 152 16.69 29.69 -23.87
C VAL A 152 15.36 28.99 -23.55
N PHE A 153 14.51 29.61 -22.74
CA PHE A 153 13.24 29.04 -22.29
C PHE A 153 12.09 30.08 -22.37
N PRO A 154 11.40 30.19 -23.52
CA PRO A 154 10.32 31.18 -23.71
C PRO A 154 9.09 30.92 -22.81
N GLU A 155 8.86 29.68 -22.39
CA GLU A 155 7.75 29.26 -21.53
C GLU A 155 7.80 29.89 -20.11
N LEU A 156 8.97 30.32 -19.65
CA LEU A 156 9.11 30.95 -18.32
C LEU A 156 8.68 32.43 -18.30
N SER A 157 8.29 33.01 -19.44
CA SER A 157 7.84 34.41 -19.55
C SER A 157 6.74 34.76 -18.55
N ILE A 158 5.73 33.91 -18.45
CA ILE A 158 4.59 34.08 -17.54
C ILE A 158 5.04 34.09 -16.07
N ILE A 159 6.02 33.26 -15.73
CA ILE A 159 6.56 33.17 -14.37
C ILE A 159 7.36 34.43 -14.04
N PHE A 160 8.24 34.87 -14.95
CA PHE A 160 9.03 36.09 -14.76
C PHE A 160 8.15 37.34 -14.70
N GLU A 161 7.05 37.40 -15.46
CA GLU A 161 6.11 38.53 -15.42
C GLU A 161 5.45 38.67 -14.06
N GLY A 162 5.06 37.56 -13.41
CA GLY A 162 4.55 37.57 -12.04
C GLY A 162 5.62 37.82 -10.97
N LEU A 163 6.86 37.34 -11.19
CA LEU A 163 7.94 37.44 -10.20
C LEU A 163 8.64 38.80 -10.20
N THR A 164 8.71 39.49 -11.34
CA THR A 164 9.36 40.80 -11.51
C THR A 164 8.81 41.89 -10.56
N PRO A 165 7.49 42.12 -10.43
CA PRO A 165 6.98 43.14 -9.51
C PRO A 165 7.26 42.80 -8.04
N ILE A 166 7.20 41.51 -7.67
CA ILE A 166 7.49 41.03 -6.32
C ILE A 166 8.98 41.22 -5.99
N TYR A 167 9.87 40.86 -6.92
CA TYR A 167 11.31 41.07 -6.78
C TYR A 167 11.64 42.56 -6.61
N ASN A 168 11.06 43.41 -7.44
CA ASN A 168 11.25 44.86 -7.33
C ASN A 168 10.68 45.43 -6.03
N ALA A 169 9.64 44.84 -5.44
CA ALA A 169 9.10 45.30 -4.15
C ALA A 169 9.95 44.87 -2.94
N ILE A 170 10.77 43.81 -3.07
CA ILE A 170 11.60 43.25 -1.99
C ILE A 170 13.03 43.78 -2.04
N PHE A 171 13.58 44.01 -3.24
CA PHE A 171 14.99 44.34 -3.45
C PHE A 171 15.26 45.79 -3.92
N LYS A 172 14.22 46.62 -4.03
CA LYS A 172 14.32 48.06 -4.38
C LYS A 172 13.77 48.91 -3.25
#